data_AF-A0A940V142-F1
#
_entry.id   AF-A0A940V142-F1
#
_cell.length_a   1.000
_cell.length_b   1.000
_cell.length_c   1.000
_cell.angle_alpha   90.00
_cell.angle_beta   90.00
_cell.angle_gamma   90.00
#
_symmetry.space_group_name_H-M   'P 1'
#
loop_
_entity.id
_entity.type
_entity.pdbx_description
1 polymer ?
#
loop_
_entity_poly.entity_id
_entity_poly.type
_entity_poly.pdbx_seq_one_letter_code
_entity_poly.pdbx_strand_id
1 'polypeptide(L)'
;MKVELWYDPVRTETRVCVNGQWQEESDIYTFLYPVRQYTLQTWLNAAGTWPGLIQQMNDIARGEEINLEFHGRDVDYIDLCSVVEKMDMLKLTFCLWDTLEESFNKVEFVKKSIYEMKKELGSNTEIDKSEALLKKDPEEKEWLVVIHSEQDLHKAEKDDRICCVVLSDVLDTYERLEQMERLTRSMRRPMDAICCCFQDAVLMDSFVRYATQFPRLKFRFHTEGCSSWREELWAKYGKANRIKKQLEICNIISDQALIYLGQQKAINDNRRMELSNKKMRGEQSQAEEDEFDDCQKKSSQIRKWQVSWEKIKDQLNKSLAQEA
;
A
#
# COMPACT_ATOMS: atom_id res chain seq x y z
N MET A 1 -19.89 16.13 -18.81
CA MET A 1 -19.86 15.04 -17.81
C MET A 1 -18.90 15.35 -16.67
N LYS A 2 -19.22 15.00 -15.41
CA LYS A 2 -18.27 15.05 -14.27
C LYS A 2 -17.78 13.64 -13.94
N VAL A 3 -16.47 13.45 -13.83
CA VAL A 3 -15.81 12.21 -13.42
C VAL A 3 -14.88 12.53 -12.25
N GLU A 4 -14.96 11.76 -11.17
CA GLU A 4 -14.02 11.84 -10.04
C GLU A 4 -13.23 10.55 -9.98
N LEU A 5 -11.90 10.66 -9.97
CA LEU A 5 -10.96 9.55 -9.93
C LEU A 5 -10.17 9.61 -8.64
N TRP A 6 -10.43 8.67 -7.74
CA TRP A 6 -9.79 8.58 -6.44
C TRP A 6 -8.74 7.48 -6.46
N TYR A 7 -7.47 7.81 -6.22
CA TYR A 7 -6.37 6.86 -6.26
C TYR A 7 -5.68 6.75 -4.90
N ASP A 8 -5.65 5.53 -4.33
CA ASP A 8 -4.93 5.21 -3.10
C ASP A 8 -3.71 4.32 -3.44
N PRO A 9 -2.49 4.88 -3.45
CA PRO A 9 -1.27 4.12 -3.75
C PRO A 9 -0.88 3.12 -2.65
N VAL A 10 -1.35 3.30 -1.40
CA VAL A 10 -1.04 2.39 -0.28
C VAL A 10 -1.85 1.11 -0.41
N ARG A 11 -3.14 1.24 -0.74
CA ARG A 11 -4.04 0.10 -0.96
C ARG A 11 -4.03 -0.42 -2.39
N THR A 12 -3.34 0.29 -3.29
CA THR A 12 -3.39 0.03 -4.73
C THR A 12 -4.81 0.06 -5.30
N GLU A 13 -5.68 0.83 -4.67
CA GLU A 13 -7.09 0.99 -5.03
C GLU A 13 -7.27 2.21 -5.92
N THR A 14 -8.21 2.11 -6.85
CA THR A 14 -8.78 3.26 -7.53
C THR A 14 -10.30 3.24 -7.31
N ARG A 15 -10.97 4.39 -7.27
CA ARG A 15 -12.43 4.48 -7.24
C ARG A 15 -12.90 5.55 -8.19
N VAL A 16 -14.05 5.32 -8.79
CA VAL A 16 -14.60 6.23 -9.80
C VAL A 16 -16.01 6.63 -9.43
N CYS A 17 -16.27 7.93 -9.47
CA CYS A 17 -17.59 8.51 -9.35
C CYS A 17 -17.93 9.23 -10.65
N VAL A 18 -19.06 8.91 -11.28
CA VAL A 18 -19.52 9.57 -12.51
C VAL A 18 -20.82 10.29 -12.20
N ASN A 19 -20.86 11.60 -12.41
CA ASN A 19 -22.02 12.45 -12.14
C ASN A 19 -22.64 12.22 -10.74
N GLY A 20 -21.80 12.00 -9.71
CA GLY A 20 -22.24 11.77 -8.33
C GLY A 20 -22.63 10.32 -7.99
N GLN A 21 -22.49 9.38 -8.94
CA GLN A 21 -22.74 7.96 -8.71
C GLN A 21 -21.42 7.18 -8.66
N TRP A 22 -21.15 6.57 -7.51
CA TRP A 22 -20.03 5.64 -7.35
C TRP A 22 -20.24 4.41 -8.23
N GLN A 23 -19.20 4.05 -8.97
CA GLN A 23 -19.20 2.86 -9.80
C GLN A 23 -18.79 1.66 -8.94
N GLU A 24 -19.55 0.56 -9.01
CA GLU A 24 -19.17 -0.66 -8.30
C GLU A 24 -17.90 -1.25 -8.91
N GLU A 25 -17.05 -1.85 -8.09
CA GLU A 25 -15.77 -2.43 -8.54
C GLU A 25 -15.97 -3.59 -9.52
N SER A 26 -17.05 -4.37 -9.33
CA SER A 26 -17.50 -5.41 -10.25
C SER A 26 -18.21 -4.87 -11.50
N ASP A 27 -18.71 -3.63 -11.45
CA ASP A 27 -19.70 -3.12 -12.41
C ASP A 27 -19.35 -1.76 -13.05
N ILE A 28 -18.13 -1.27 -12.86
CA ILE A 28 -17.58 -0.14 -13.64
C ILE A 28 -17.61 -0.43 -15.16
N TYR A 29 -17.89 -1.66 -15.56
CA TYR A 29 -18.05 -2.08 -16.95
C TYR A 29 -19.48 -1.94 -17.50
N THR A 30 -20.49 -1.76 -16.64
CA THR A 30 -21.89 -1.63 -17.10
C THR A 30 -22.21 -0.27 -17.68
N PHE A 31 -21.47 0.78 -17.31
CA PHE A 31 -21.55 2.06 -18.03
C PHE A 31 -20.78 2.04 -19.37
N LEU A 32 -19.85 1.09 -19.55
CA LEU A 32 -19.05 0.84 -20.77
C LEU A 32 -19.68 -0.20 -21.72
N TYR A 33 -20.93 -0.60 -21.48
CA TYR A 33 -21.65 -1.64 -22.23
C TYR A 33 -21.65 -1.52 -23.78
N PRO A 34 -21.58 -0.32 -24.41
CA PRO A 34 -21.47 -0.20 -25.86
C PRO A 34 -20.13 -0.68 -26.44
N VAL A 35 -19.11 -0.93 -25.62
CA VAL A 35 -17.70 -1.12 -26.04
C VAL A 35 -17.25 -2.60 -25.94
N ARG A 36 -18.21 -3.53 -25.85
CA ARG A 36 -18.03 -4.99 -25.64
C ARG A 36 -17.11 -5.74 -26.61
N GLN A 37 -16.64 -5.12 -27.69
CA GLN A 37 -15.74 -5.76 -28.67
C GLN A 37 -14.25 -5.46 -28.46
N TYR A 38 -13.90 -4.67 -27.45
CA TYR A 38 -12.50 -4.34 -27.17
C TYR A 38 -11.99 -5.09 -25.94
N THR A 39 -10.72 -5.48 -25.97
CA THR A 39 -10.02 -6.03 -24.80
C THR A 39 -9.88 -4.91 -23.77
N LEU A 40 -10.93 -4.73 -22.97
CA LEU A 40 -11.06 -3.74 -21.91
C LEU A 40 -9.90 -3.91 -20.93
N GLN A 41 -8.83 -3.11 -21.09
CA GLN A 41 -7.78 -3.01 -20.10
C GLN A 41 -8.37 -2.31 -18.87
N THR A 42 -8.63 -3.16 -17.89
CA THR A 42 -9.25 -2.97 -16.57
C THR A 42 -8.65 -1.79 -15.82
N TRP A 43 -9.51 -0.88 -15.37
CA TRP A 43 -9.17 0.36 -14.64
C TRP A 43 -8.55 0.14 -13.25
N LEU A 44 -8.55 -1.09 -12.75
CA LEU A 44 -8.57 -1.34 -11.32
C LEU A 44 -7.88 -2.68 -11.00
N ASN A 45 -6.55 -2.67 -11.06
CA ASN A 45 -5.65 -3.30 -10.08
C ASN A 45 -4.19 -2.96 -10.40
N ALA A 46 -3.38 -2.78 -9.35
CA ALA A 46 -2.01 -2.26 -9.32
C ALA A 46 -1.60 -1.40 -10.54
N ALA A 47 -2.17 -0.19 -10.60
CA ALA A 47 -1.85 0.88 -11.53
C ALA A 47 -2.15 0.55 -13.01
N GLY A 48 -3.43 0.67 -13.36
CA GLY A 48 -3.86 0.84 -14.74
C GLY A 48 -3.08 1.98 -15.39
N THR A 49 -2.55 1.75 -16.59
CA THR A 49 -1.75 2.76 -17.25
C THR A 49 -2.65 3.95 -17.62
N TRP A 50 -2.25 5.16 -17.22
CA TRP A 50 -2.97 6.40 -17.56
C TRP A 50 -3.37 6.50 -19.05
N PRO A 51 -2.62 5.97 -20.03
CA PRO A 51 -3.05 5.98 -21.43
C PRO A 51 -4.34 5.20 -21.72
N GLY A 52 -4.62 4.12 -20.99
CA GLY A 52 -5.88 3.39 -21.10
C GLY A 52 -7.09 4.20 -20.63
N LEU A 53 -6.87 5.12 -19.68
CA LEU A 53 -7.89 6.05 -19.18
C LEU A 53 -8.35 7.02 -20.28
N ILE A 54 -7.44 7.57 -21.09
CA ILE A 54 -7.78 8.53 -22.16
C ILE A 54 -8.73 7.94 -23.19
N GLN A 55 -8.38 6.77 -23.70
CA GLN A 55 -9.15 6.10 -24.75
C GLN A 55 -10.60 5.94 -24.28
N GLN A 56 -10.75 5.49 -23.04
CA GLN A 56 -12.05 5.24 -22.46
C GLN A 56 -12.79 6.55 -22.11
N MET A 57 -12.11 7.57 -21.58
CA MET A 57 -12.72 8.88 -21.35
C MET A 57 -13.28 9.50 -22.62
N ASN A 58 -12.56 9.43 -23.75
CA ASN A 58 -13.05 9.87 -25.05
C ASN A 58 -14.32 9.12 -25.48
N ASP A 59 -14.34 7.80 -25.28
CA ASP A 59 -15.48 6.95 -25.65
C ASP A 59 -16.71 7.24 -24.78
N ILE A 60 -16.50 7.52 -23.49
CA ILE A 60 -17.57 7.84 -22.53
C ILE A 60 -18.14 9.22 -22.82
N ALA A 61 -17.28 10.19 -23.13
CA ALA A 61 -17.68 11.55 -23.44
C ALA A 61 -18.61 11.64 -24.65
N ARG A 62 -18.46 10.75 -25.65
CA ARG A 62 -19.21 10.82 -26.93
C ARG A 62 -19.15 12.22 -27.57
N GLY A 63 -18.06 12.95 -27.35
CA GLY A 63 -17.88 14.34 -27.80
C GLY A 63 -18.37 15.43 -26.83
N GLU A 64 -18.86 15.08 -25.64
CA GLU A 64 -19.15 16.04 -24.57
C GLU A 64 -17.88 16.46 -23.79
N GLU A 65 -17.91 17.65 -23.20
CA GLU A 65 -16.84 18.10 -22.31
C GLU A 65 -16.79 17.26 -21.03
N ILE A 66 -15.59 16.81 -20.65
CA ILE A 66 -15.33 16.04 -19.42
C ILE A 66 -14.68 16.96 -18.39
N ASN A 67 -15.28 17.04 -17.20
CA ASN A 67 -14.61 17.57 -16.03
C ASN A 67 -14.09 16.40 -15.19
N LEU A 68 -12.78 16.15 -15.24
CA LEU A 68 -12.11 15.11 -14.46
C LEU A 68 -11.53 15.73 -13.19
N GLU A 69 -12.00 15.27 -12.03
CA GLU A 69 -11.45 15.60 -10.71
C GLU A 69 -10.57 14.45 -10.25
N PHE A 70 -9.28 14.69 -10.06
CA PHE A 70 -8.34 13.69 -9.57
C PHE A 70 -8.09 13.88 -8.09
N HIS A 71 -8.37 12.84 -7.30
CA HIS A 71 -8.09 12.77 -5.88
C HIS A 71 -6.93 11.82 -5.64
N GLY A 72 -5.78 12.36 -5.24
CA GLY A 72 -4.59 11.55 -4.96
C GLY A 72 -3.38 12.40 -4.62
N ARG A 73 -2.19 11.85 -4.86
CA ARG A 73 -0.92 12.57 -4.66
C ARG A 73 -0.57 13.42 -5.89
N ASP A 74 0.20 14.47 -5.65
CA ASP A 74 0.71 15.36 -6.71
C ASP A 74 1.55 14.60 -7.76
N VAL A 75 2.38 13.65 -7.33
CA VAL A 75 3.18 12.83 -8.26
C VAL A 75 2.32 12.04 -9.24
N ASP A 76 1.19 11.49 -8.79
CA ASP A 76 0.28 10.72 -9.64
C ASP A 76 -0.54 11.65 -10.54
N TYR A 77 -0.88 12.84 -10.02
CA TYR A 77 -1.54 13.90 -10.79
C TYR A 77 -0.68 14.39 -11.97
N ILE A 78 0.62 14.61 -11.75
CA ILE A 78 1.56 15.03 -12.80
C ILE A 78 1.60 13.98 -13.92
N ASP A 79 1.63 12.69 -13.58
CA ASP A 79 1.63 11.64 -14.58
C ASP A 79 0.30 11.60 -15.35
N LEU A 80 -0.83 11.77 -14.65
CA LEU A 80 -2.14 11.87 -15.29
C LEU A 80 -2.21 13.07 -16.25
N CYS A 81 -1.75 14.25 -15.82
CA CYS A 81 -1.66 15.46 -16.65
C CYS A 81 -0.92 15.20 -17.96
N SER A 82 0.30 14.65 -17.87
CA SER A 82 1.17 14.39 -19.04
C SER A 82 0.50 13.49 -20.09
N VAL A 83 -0.46 12.69 -19.64
CA VAL A 83 -1.19 11.76 -20.47
C VAL A 83 -2.39 12.48 -21.07
N VAL A 84 -3.25 13.10 -20.25
CA VAL A 84 -4.51 13.72 -20.70
C VAL A 84 -4.34 15.07 -21.41
N GLU A 85 -3.15 15.66 -21.40
CA GLU A 85 -2.80 16.92 -22.09
C GLU A 85 -3.25 16.99 -23.55
N LYS A 86 -3.44 15.85 -24.22
CA LYS A 86 -3.86 15.75 -25.62
C LYS A 86 -5.37 15.71 -25.83
N MET A 87 -6.17 15.89 -24.78
CA MET A 87 -7.63 15.85 -24.82
C MET A 87 -8.23 17.25 -24.74
N ASP A 88 -8.57 17.84 -25.89
CA ASP A 88 -9.11 19.21 -25.98
C ASP A 88 -10.43 19.42 -25.22
N MET A 89 -11.19 18.34 -25.03
CA MET A 89 -12.51 18.35 -24.37
C MET A 89 -12.45 17.97 -22.89
N LEU A 90 -11.25 17.86 -22.30
CA LEU A 90 -11.07 17.46 -20.91
C LEU A 90 -10.55 18.64 -20.08
N LYS A 91 -11.31 19.01 -19.05
CA LYS A 91 -10.88 19.88 -17.97
C LYS A 91 -10.46 19.03 -16.77
N LEU A 92 -9.17 19.08 -16.44
CA LEU A 92 -8.61 18.36 -15.31
C LEU A 92 -8.52 19.27 -14.08
N THR A 93 -8.97 18.79 -12.92
CA THR A 93 -8.87 19.46 -11.61
C THR A 93 -8.16 18.55 -10.62
N PHE A 94 -7.27 19.11 -9.81
CA PHE A 94 -6.57 18.39 -8.75
C PHE A 94 -7.21 18.63 -7.39
N CYS A 95 -7.43 17.54 -6.66
CA CYS A 95 -7.83 17.54 -5.26
C CYS A 95 -6.81 16.72 -4.46
N LEU A 96 -6.07 17.36 -3.56
CA LEU A 96 -5.09 16.66 -2.74
C LEU A 96 -5.81 15.64 -1.83
N TRP A 97 -5.43 14.38 -1.98
CA TRP A 97 -5.86 13.28 -1.12
C TRP A 97 -4.65 12.39 -0.83
N ASP A 98 -3.91 12.74 0.22
CA ASP A 98 -2.68 12.03 0.58
C ASP A 98 -2.95 10.91 1.60
N THR A 99 -3.28 9.73 1.08
CA THR A 99 -3.48 8.53 1.89
C THR A 99 -2.18 8.04 2.53
N LEU A 100 -0.99 8.46 2.06
CA LEU A 100 0.28 8.10 2.68
C LEU A 100 0.41 8.77 4.04
N GLU A 101 0.13 10.07 4.14
CA GLU A 101 0.24 10.79 5.40
C GLU A 101 -0.75 10.24 6.43
N GLU A 102 -2.00 9.99 6.02
CA GLU A 102 -3.01 9.37 6.90
C GLU A 102 -2.54 8.00 7.42
N SER A 103 -2.02 7.17 6.51
CA SER A 103 -1.54 5.82 6.84
C SER A 103 -0.27 5.84 7.71
N PHE A 104 0.64 6.77 7.45
CA PHE A 104 1.83 7.00 8.26
C PHE A 104 1.44 7.40 9.69
N ASN A 105 0.48 8.32 9.85
CA ASN A 105 -0.02 8.74 11.15
C ASN A 105 -0.63 7.57 11.95
N LYS A 106 -1.30 6.62 11.28
CA LYS A 106 -1.79 5.38 11.92
C LYS A 106 -0.63 4.52 12.43
N VAL A 107 0.43 4.34 11.63
CA VAL A 107 1.63 3.59 12.04
C VAL A 107 2.29 4.23 13.27
N GLU A 108 2.47 5.55 13.27
CA GLU A 108 3.05 6.28 14.42
C GLU A 108 2.17 6.20 15.67
N PHE A 109 0.84 6.26 15.50
CA PHE A 109 -0.10 6.07 16.60
C PHE A 109 0.03 4.67 17.24
N VAL A 110 0.18 3.63 16.42
CA VAL A 110 0.41 2.27 16.92
C VAL A 110 1.74 2.16 17.66
N LYS A 111 2.84 2.71 17.11
CA LYS A 111 4.14 2.73 17.79
C LYS A 111 4.06 3.39 19.17
N LYS A 112 3.40 4.54 19.26
CA LYS A 112 3.15 5.23 20.53
C LYS A 112 2.34 4.36 21.49
N SER A 113 1.28 3.72 21.01
CA SER A 113 0.42 2.83 21.80
C SER A 113 1.20 1.63 22.37
N ILE A 114 2.12 1.05 21.59
CA ILE A 114 3.01 -0.04 22.04
C ILE A 114 3.87 0.46 23.20
N TYR A 115 4.52 1.61 23.04
CA TYR A 115 5.41 2.17 24.04
C TYR A 115 4.69 2.46 25.37
N GLU A 116 3.51 3.10 25.31
CA GLU A 116 2.71 3.43 26.48
C GLU A 116 2.22 2.16 27.20
N MET A 117 1.74 1.17 26.45
CA MET A 117 1.31 -0.11 27.04
C MET A 117 2.47 -0.84 27.72
N LYS A 118 3.65 -0.89 27.10
CA LYS A 118 4.84 -1.54 27.68
C LYS A 118 5.31 -0.85 28.96
N LYS A 119 5.21 0.48 29.01
CA LYS A 119 5.55 1.26 30.22
C LYS A 119 4.63 0.91 31.39
N GLU A 120 3.35 0.67 31.14
CA GLU A 120 2.37 0.37 32.19
C GLU A 120 2.30 -1.12 32.57
N LEU A 121 2.43 -2.03 31.60
CA LEU A 121 2.18 -3.47 31.80
C LEU A 121 3.43 -4.36 31.65
N GLY A 122 4.58 -3.79 31.28
CA GLY A 122 5.80 -4.55 30.98
C GLY A 122 5.90 -4.99 29.51
N SER A 123 7.08 -5.49 29.14
CA SER A 123 7.37 -5.94 27.78
C SER A 123 6.85 -7.35 27.48
N ASN A 124 6.70 -7.64 26.19
CA ASN A 124 6.31 -8.96 25.69
C ASN A 124 7.18 -9.31 24.48
N THR A 125 7.82 -10.47 24.51
CA THR A 125 8.79 -10.90 23.50
C THR A 125 8.25 -10.91 22.08
N GLU A 126 6.99 -11.29 21.87
CA GLU A 126 6.39 -11.34 20.53
C GLU A 126 6.08 -9.92 20.01
N ILE A 127 5.58 -9.05 20.88
CA ILE A 127 5.37 -7.62 20.55
C ILE A 127 6.71 -6.92 20.30
N ASP A 128 7.76 -7.25 21.06
CA ASP A 128 9.11 -6.72 20.88
C ASP A 128 9.70 -7.12 19.52
N LYS A 129 9.55 -8.38 19.11
CA LYS A 129 9.99 -8.86 17.79
C LYS A 129 9.27 -8.14 16.66
N SER A 130 7.94 -8.03 16.73
CA SER A 130 7.14 -7.37 15.70
C SER A 130 7.42 -5.86 15.64
N GLU A 131 7.63 -5.20 16.78
CA GLU A 131 8.03 -3.79 16.82
C GLU A 131 9.42 -3.57 16.18
N ALA A 132 10.35 -4.51 16.35
CA ALA A 132 11.65 -4.44 15.68
C ALA A 132 11.51 -4.44 14.14
N LEU A 133 10.54 -5.20 13.60
CA LEU A 133 10.22 -5.18 12.17
C LEU A 133 9.66 -3.82 11.72
N LEU A 134 8.81 -3.16 12.52
CA LEU A 134 8.30 -1.82 12.22
C LEU A 134 9.38 -0.73 12.13
N LYS A 135 10.46 -0.90 12.89
CA LYS A 135 11.59 0.04 12.98
C LYS A 135 12.65 -0.18 11.91
N LYS A 136 12.62 -1.32 11.22
CA LYS A 136 13.58 -1.62 10.16
C LYS A 136 13.31 -0.69 8.97
N ASP A 137 14.37 -0.06 8.45
CA ASP A 137 14.26 0.61 7.16
C ASP A 137 14.11 -0.43 6.06
N PRO A 138 13.18 -0.22 5.11
CA PRO A 138 12.95 -1.17 4.04
C PRO A 138 14.19 -1.27 3.17
N GLU A 139 14.70 -2.47 3.01
CA GLU A 139 15.74 -2.73 2.03
C GLU A 139 15.17 -2.57 0.63
N GLU A 140 15.98 -2.15 -0.35
CA GLU A 140 15.55 -2.01 -1.75
C GLU A 140 14.84 -3.29 -2.26
N LYS A 141 15.35 -4.45 -1.85
CA LYS A 141 14.81 -5.77 -2.20
C LYS A 141 13.36 -5.98 -1.75
N GLU A 142 12.87 -5.25 -0.76
CA GLU A 142 11.52 -5.40 -0.24
C GLU A 142 10.45 -4.77 -1.15
N TRP A 143 10.81 -3.79 -1.99
CA TRP A 143 9.86 -3.07 -2.84
C TRP A 143 10.25 -3.07 -4.32
N LEU A 144 11.50 -3.43 -4.63
CA LEU A 144 12.07 -3.46 -5.97
C LEU A 144 12.53 -4.88 -6.32
N VAL A 145 12.12 -5.36 -7.50
CA VAL A 145 12.66 -6.57 -8.13
C VAL A 145 13.82 -6.15 -9.05
N VAL A 146 14.96 -6.81 -8.95
CA VAL A 146 16.07 -6.64 -9.90
C VAL A 146 16.13 -7.88 -10.79
N ILE A 147 16.10 -7.67 -12.10
CA ILE A 147 16.08 -8.70 -13.14
C ILE A 147 17.42 -8.66 -13.86
N HIS A 148 18.24 -9.67 -13.59
CA HIS A 148 19.56 -9.84 -14.20
C HIS A 148 19.63 -11.03 -15.17
N SER A 149 18.54 -11.81 -15.27
CA SER A 149 18.45 -12.96 -16.15
C SER A 149 17.00 -13.28 -16.53
N GLU A 150 16.83 -14.15 -17.52
CA GLU A 150 15.52 -14.71 -17.90
C GLU A 150 14.85 -15.46 -16.74
N GLN A 151 15.64 -16.09 -15.87
CA GLN A 151 15.09 -16.78 -14.70
C GLN A 151 14.46 -15.79 -13.71
N ASP A 152 15.07 -14.61 -13.55
CA ASP A 152 14.51 -13.57 -12.68
C ASP A 152 13.29 -12.93 -13.31
N LEU A 153 13.26 -12.78 -14.64
CA LEU A 153 12.07 -12.34 -15.35
C LEU A 153 10.89 -13.27 -15.04
N HIS A 154 11.09 -14.59 -15.14
CA HIS A 154 10.02 -15.56 -14.85
C HIS A 154 9.59 -15.56 -13.37
N LYS A 155 10.51 -15.29 -12.44
CA LYS A 155 10.18 -15.10 -11.03
C LYS A 155 9.40 -13.80 -10.82
N ALA A 156 9.84 -12.71 -11.43
CA ALA A 156 9.23 -11.39 -11.34
C ALA A 156 7.78 -11.39 -11.87
N GLU A 157 7.47 -12.17 -12.90
CA GLU A 157 6.08 -12.35 -13.37
C GLU A 157 5.12 -12.78 -12.24
N LYS A 158 5.62 -13.60 -11.31
CA LYS A 158 4.83 -14.16 -10.19
C LYS A 158 4.95 -13.36 -8.90
N ASP A 159 5.82 -12.36 -8.87
CA ASP A 159 6.13 -11.56 -7.70
C ASP A 159 5.09 -10.45 -7.50
N ASP A 160 4.82 -10.09 -6.25
CA ASP A 160 3.81 -9.09 -5.88
C ASP A 160 4.39 -7.67 -5.73
N ARG A 161 5.72 -7.51 -5.80
CA ARG A 161 6.37 -6.18 -5.75
C ARG A 161 6.07 -5.39 -7.01
N ILE A 162 5.64 -4.14 -6.86
CA ILE A 162 5.18 -3.28 -7.96
C ILE A 162 6.34 -2.86 -8.89
N CYS A 163 7.52 -2.58 -8.36
CA CYS A 163 8.65 -2.05 -9.15
C CYS A 163 9.60 -3.12 -9.65
N CYS A 164 10.11 -2.94 -10.86
CA CYS A 164 11.14 -3.78 -11.45
C CYS A 164 12.25 -2.95 -12.09
N VAL A 165 13.48 -3.43 -11.96
CA VAL A 165 14.64 -2.93 -12.70
C VAL A 165 15.18 -4.06 -13.54
N VAL A 166 15.25 -3.83 -14.84
CA VAL A 166 15.79 -4.75 -15.83
C VAL A 166 17.17 -4.26 -16.21
N LEU A 167 18.20 -5.06 -15.91
CA LEU A 167 19.58 -4.69 -16.20
C LEU A 167 19.94 -4.92 -17.67
N SER A 168 21.01 -4.27 -18.11
CA SER A 168 21.45 -4.26 -19.50
C SER A 168 21.69 -5.65 -20.06
N ASP A 169 22.12 -6.59 -19.23
CA ASP A 169 22.40 -7.99 -19.59
C ASP A 169 21.17 -8.73 -20.14
N VAL A 170 19.97 -8.29 -19.78
CA VAL A 170 18.70 -8.88 -20.24
C VAL A 170 18.14 -8.14 -21.46
N LEU A 171 18.63 -6.93 -21.74
CA LEU A 171 18.16 -6.04 -22.79
C LEU A 171 19.11 -6.04 -23.99
N ASP A 172 19.49 -7.23 -24.44
CA ASP A 172 20.43 -7.43 -25.56
C ASP A 172 19.75 -7.34 -26.94
N THR A 173 18.44 -7.61 -27.02
CA THR A 173 17.65 -7.49 -28.26
C THR A 173 16.33 -6.74 -28.06
N TYR A 174 15.76 -6.22 -29.15
CA TYR A 174 14.41 -5.61 -29.12
C TYR A 174 13.32 -6.62 -28.74
N GLU A 175 13.48 -7.89 -29.12
CA GLU A 175 12.56 -8.96 -28.73
C GLU A 175 12.55 -9.17 -27.21
N ARG A 176 13.69 -9.00 -26.53
CA ARG A 176 13.75 -9.00 -25.06
C ARG A 176 13.05 -7.81 -24.45
N LEU A 177 13.17 -6.62 -25.05
CA LEU A 177 12.41 -5.45 -24.60
C LEU A 177 10.90 -5.72 -24.68
N GLU A 178 10.42 -6.27 -25.78
CA GLU A 178 9.00 -6.61 -25.94
C GLU A 178 8.53 -7.65 -24.90
N GLN A 179 9.40 -8.59 -24.51
CA GLN A 179 9.09 -9.54 -23.45
C GLN A 179 8.86 -8.87 -22.08
N MET A 180 9.30 -7.63 -21.85
CA MET A 180 9.02 -6.92 -20.60
C MET A 180 7.53 -6.59 -20.42
N GLU A 181 6.74 -6.59 -21.50
CA GLU A 181 5.27 -6.52 -21.40
C GLU A 181 4.69 -7.69 -20.59
N ARG A 182 5.42 -8.79 -20.45
CA ARG A 182 5.03 -9.91 -19.58
C ARG A 182 4.87 -9.48 -18.12
N LEU A 183 5.68 -8.51 -17.67
CA LEU A 183 5.64 -7.98 -16.30
C LEU A 183 4.41 -7.11 -16.04
N THR A 184 3.79 -6.59 -17.09
CA THR A 184 2.55 -5.79 -17.03
C THR A 184 1.31 -6.64 -17.27
N ARG A 185 1.45 -7.95 -17.55
CA ARG A 185 0.31 -8.86 -17.74
C ARG A 185 -0.52 -8.94 -16.46
N SER A 186 -1.83 -9.13 -16.65
CA SER A 186 -2.80 -9.19 -15.56
C SER A 186 -2.80 -7.94 -14.66
N MET A 187 -2.33 -6.79 -15.18
CA MET A 187 -2.27 -5.52 -14.46
C MET A 187 -1.50 -5.59 -13.15
N ARG A 188 -0.53 -6.50 -13.04
CA ARG A 188 0.25 -6.66 -11.81
C ARG A 188 1.16 -5.46 -11.53
N ARG A 189 1.58 -4.77 -12.59
CA ARG A 189 2.50 -3.63 -12.52
C ARG A 189 2.18 -2.61 -13.60
N PRO A 190 2.29 -1.31 -13.29
CA PRO A 190 2.26 -0.29 -14.31
C PRO A 190 3.56 -0.33 -15.13
N MET A 191 3.46 0.02 -16.41
CA MET A 191 4.62 0.06 -17.32
C MET A 191 5.72 0.97 -16.81
N ASP A 192 5.37 2.08 -16.18
CA ASP A 192 6.33 3.06 -15.69
C ASP A 192 6.95 2.71 -14.33
N ALA A 193 6.55 1.59 -13.70
CA ALA A 193 7.28 0.96 -12.61
C ALA A 193 8.37 -0.02 -13.11
N ILE A 194 8.47 -0.23 -14.43
CA ILE A 194 9.53 -1.03 -15.05
C ILE A 194 10.61 -0.08 -15.56
N CYS A 195 11.79 -0.19 -14.96
CA CYS A 195 12.97 0.60 -15.29
C CYS A 195 13.97 -0.27 -16.07
N CYS A 196 14.14 0.02 -17.34
CA CYS A 196 15.14 -0.58 -18.21
C CYS A 196 16.45 0.20 -18.06
N CYS A 197 17.43 -0.41 -17.40
CA CYS A 197 18.73 0.18 -17.11
C CYS A 197 19.78 -0.32 -18.11
N PHE A 198 20.47 0.60 -18.77
CA PHE A 198 21.51 0.30 -19.75
C PHE A 198 22.88 0.77 -19.25
N GLN A 199 23.92 -0.02 -19.55
CA GLN A 199 25.29 0.41 -19.27
C GLN A 199 25.76 1.51 -20.24
N ASP A 200 25.28 1.45 -21.48
CA ASP A 200 25.65 2.38 -22.56
C ASP A 200 24.47 3.29 -22.95
N ALA A 201 24.71 4.60 -22.93
CA ALA A 201 23.73 5.61 -23.35
C ALA A 201 23.37 5.49 -24.84
N VAL A 202 24.30 5.08 -25.70
CA VAL A 202 24.04 4.92 -27.14
C VAL A 202 23.06 3.76 -27.37
N LEU A 203 23.26 2.66 -26.65
CA LEU A 203 22.36 1.51 -26.69
C LEU A 203 20.97 1.89 -26.15
N MET A 204 20.92 2.58 -25.00
CA MET A 204 19.68 3.10 -24.43
C MET A 204 18.90 3.94 -25.45
N ASP A 205 19.55 4.90 -26.12
CA ASP A 205 18.90 5.76 -27.12
C ASP A 205 18.35 4.97 -28.32
N SER A 206 19.00 3.86 -28.69
CA SER A 206 18.47 2.95 -29.71
C SER A 206 17.18 2.28 -29.25
N PHE A 207 17.14 1.77 -28.03
CA PHE A 207 15.96 1.14 -27.44
C PHE A 207 14.82 2.14 -27.20
N VAL A 208 15.12 3.36 -26.75
CA VAL A 208 14.14 4.44 -26.61
C VAL A 208 13.50 4.76 -27.96
N ARG A 209 14.30 4.94 -29.01
CA ARG A 209 13.78 5.19 -30.38
C ARG A 209 12.92 4.04 -30.89
N TYR A 210 13.30 2.80 -30.61
CA TYR A 210 12.47 1.65 -30.93
C TYR A 210 11.14 1.68 -30.14
N ALA A 211 11.20 1.84 -28.82
CA ALA A 211 10.04 1.87 -27.93
C ALA A 211 9.04 2.97 -28.28
N THR A 212 9.49 4.16 -28.70
CA THR A 212 8.60 5.25 -29.12
C THR A 212 7.71 4.93 -30.32
N GLN A 213 8.07 3.93 -31.13
CA GLN A 213 7.25 3.47 -32.25
C GLN A 213 6.07 2.59 -31.80
N PHE A 214 6.11 2.07 -30.57
CA PHE A 214 5.12 1.13 -30.05
C PHE A 214 4.47 1.68 -28.77
N PRO A 215 3.18 2.04 -28.80
CA PRO A 215 2.47 2.58 -27.62
C PRO A 215 2.48 1.68 -26.38
N ARG A 216 2.72 0.37 -26.57
CA ARG A 216 2.79 -0.67 -25.54
C ARG A 216 4.13 -0.75 -24.79
N LEU A 217 5.20 -0.12 -25.29
CA LEU A 217 6.55 -0.17 -24.72
C LEU A 217 6.90 1.10 -23.93
N LYS A 218 5.96 1.62 -23.14
CA LYS A 218 6.14 2.86 -22.34
C LYS A 218 6.86 2.59 -21.00
N PHE A 219 8.02 1.95 -21.07
CA PHE A 219 8.88 1.72 -19.90
C PHE A 219 9.71 2.97 -19.57
N ARG A 220 10.30 3.01 -18.37
CA ARG A 220 11.33 4.01 -18.04
C ARG A 220 12.69 3.52 -18.53
N PHE A 221 13.48 4.42 -19.12
CA PHE A 221 14.81 4.11 -19.66
C PHE A 221 15.84 4.98 -18.95
N HIS A 222 16.85 4.35 -18.37
CA HIS A 222 17.92 5.04 -17.66
C HIS A 222 19.27 4.39 -17.90
N THR A 223 20.33 5.14 -17.66
CA THR A 223 21.69 4.60 -17.58
C THR A 223 21.99 4.07 -16.17
N GLU A 224 22.78 3.00 -16.04
CA GLU A 224 23.12 2.41 -14.73
C GLU A 224 23.84 3.39 -13.79
N GLY A 225 24.54 4.38 -14.34
CA GLY A 225 25.20 5.44 -13.57
C GLY A 225 24.27 6.54 -13.04
N CYS A 226 23.00 6.56 -13.46
CA CYS A 226 22.02 7.51 -12.96
C CYS A 226 21.38 6.97 -11.68
N SER A 227 21.46 7.70 -10.56
CA SER A 227 20.80 7.30 -9.31
C SER A 227 19.38 7.87 -9.14
N SER A 228 19.00 8.89 -9.93
CA SER A 228 17.74 9.62 -9.74
C SER A 228 16.50 8.73 -9.90
N TRP A 229 16.55 7.75 -10.80
CA TRP A 229 15.43 6.85 -11.04
C TRP A 229 15.05 6.04 -9.80
N ARG A 230 16.01 5.71 -8.93
CA ARG A 230 15.73 5.01 -7.66
C ARG A 230 14.92 5.90 -6.72
N GLU A 231 15.32 7.16 -6.61
CA GLU A 231 14.64 8.14 -5.76
C GLU A 231 13.23 8.42 -6.28
N GLU A 232 13.06 8.51 -7.59
CA GLU A 232 11.76 8.67 -8.25
C GLU A 232 10.85 7.47 -8.00
N LEU A 233 11.33 6.24 -8.25
CA LEU A 233 10.55 5.02 -8.00
C LEU A 233 10.26 4.83 -6.51
N TRP A 234 11.21 5.18 -5.63
CA TRP A 234 11.00 5.16 -4.19
C TRP A 234 9.90 6.13 -3.78
N ALA A 235 9.95 7.37 -4.27
CA ALA A 235 8.93 8.38 -3.98
C ALA A 235 7.54 7.95 -4.49
N LYS A 236 7.48 7.38 -5.70
CA LYS A 236 6.22 7.01 -6.33
C LYS A 236 5.61 5.71 -5.78
N TYR A 237 6.39 4.65 -5.64
CA TYR A 237 5.87 3.32 -5.28
C TYR A 237 6.45 2.78 -3.97
N GLY A 238 7.74 3.01 -3.73
CA GLY A 238 8.43 2.45 -2.58
C GLY A 238 7.89 2.91 -1.22
N LYS A 239 7.62 4.22 -1.07
CA LYS A 239 7.01 4.79 0.14
C LYS A 239 5.65 4.17 0.45
N ALA A 240 4.80 4.01 -0.57
CA ALA A 240 3.48 3.44 -0.41
C ALA A 240 3.53 1.96 0.00
N ASN A 241 4.38 1.17 -0.67
CA ASN A 241 4.61 -0.22 -0.31
C ASN A 241 5.16 -0.37 1.12
N ARG A 242 6.11 0.49 1.52
CA ARG A 242 6.62 0.53 2.90
C ARG A 242 5.48 0.72 3.90
N ILE A 243 4.64 1.72 3.68
CA ILE A 243 3.54 2.04 4.58
C ILE A 243 2.52 0.90 4.61
N LYS A 244 2.20 0.28 3.46
CA LYS A 244 1.34 -0.91 3.39
C LYS A 244 1.86 -2.03 4.30
N LYS A 245 3.13 -2.39 4.16
CA LYS A 245 3.79 -3.41 5.01
C LYS A 245 3.80 -3.03 6.49
N GLN A 246 4.02 -1.76 6.81
CA GLN A 246 3.97 -1.29 8.18
C GLN A 246 2.55 -1.41 8.76
N LEU A 247 1.51 -1.13 7.99
CA LEU A 247 0.12 -1.33 8.40
C LEU A 247 -0.20 -2.82 8.63
N GLU A 248 0.29 -3.72 7.77
CA GLU A 248 0.17 -5.17 7.95
C GLU A 248 0.82 -5.63 9.26
N ILE A 249 2.04 -5.17 9.54
CA ILE A 249 2.75 -5.47 10.80
C ILE A 249 2.00 -4.85 11.99
N CYS A 250 1.47 -3.63 11.87
CA CYS A 250 0.64 -3.02 12.91
C CYS A 250 -0.60 -3.88 13.21
N ASN A 251 -1.20 -4.51 12.20
CA ASN A 251 -2.34 -5.40 12.39
C ASN A 251 -1.92 -6.64 13.21
N ILE A 252 -0.80 -7.28 12.85
CA ILE A 252 -0.22 -8.41 13.59
C ILE A 252 0.07 -8.01 15.05
N ILE A 253 0.64 -6.83 15.28
CA ILE A 253 0.91 -6.33 16.62
C ILE A 253 -0.38 -6.12 17.41
N SER A 254 -1.44 -5.63 16.77
CA SER A 254 -2.72 -5.44 17.44
C SER A 254 -3.29 -6.76 17.96
N ASP A 255 -3.16 -7.85 17.18
CA ASP A 255 -3.54 -9.19 17.60
C ASP A 255 -2.69 -9.70 18.77
N GLN A 256 -1.37 -9.54 18.66
CA GLN A 256 -0.44 -9.93 19.72
C GLN A 256 -0.67 -9.15 21.02
N ALA A 257 -0.99 -7.86 20.92
CA ALA A 257 -1.32 -7.01 22.07
C ALA A 257 -2.60 -7.49 22.77
N LEU A 258 -3.66 -7.82 22.01
CA LEU A 258 -4.90 -8.36 22.58
C LEU A 258 -4.68 -9.71 23.27
N ILE A 259 -3.88 -10.60 22.68
CA ILE A 259 -3.49 -11.88 23.30
C ILE A 259 -2.73 -11.62 24.62
N TYR A 260 -1.72 -10.74 24.59
CA TYR A 260 -0.94 -10.38 25.78
C TYR A 260 -1.82 -9.81 26.90
N LEU A 261 -2.74 -8.91 26.56
CA LEU A 261 -3.68 -8.33 27.52
C LEU A 261 -4.62 -9.39 28.11
N GLY A 262 -5.05 -10.37 27.30
CA GLY A 262 -5.80 -11.53 27.77
C GLY A 262 -5.02 -12.37 28.79
N GLN A 263 -3.73 -12.60 28.55
CA GLN A 263 -2.84 -13.31 29.47
C GLN A 263 -2.64 -12.52 30.78
N GLN A 264 -2.36 -11.21 30.69
CA GLN A 264 -2.21 -10.35 31.87
C GLN A 264 -3.50 -10.30 32.70
N LYS A 265 -4.67 -10.28 32.04
CA LYS A 265 -5.97 -10.34 32.72
C LYS A 265 -6.11 -11.64 33.51
N ALA A 266 -5.85 -12.79 32.90
CA ALA A 266 -5.96 -14.09 33.56
C ALA A 266 -5.00 -14.21 34.76
N ILE A 267 -3.75 -13.75 34.61
CA ILE A 267 -2.76 -13.73 35.71
C ILE A 267 -3.25 -12.86 36.86
N ASN A 268 -3.74 -11.65 36.55
CA ASN A 268 -4.22 -10.71 37.57
C ASN A 268 -5.49 -11.21 38.27
N ASP A 269 -6.42 -11.82 37.54
CA ASP A 269 -7.67 -12.36 38.11
C ASP A 269 -7.39 -13.57 39.02
N ASN A 270 -6.46 -14.46 38.64
CA ASN A 270 -6.01 -15.55 39.50
C ASN A 270 -5.40 -15.02 40.81
N ARG A 271 -4.51 -14.02 40.72
CA ARG A 271 -3.88 -13.40 41.89
C ARG A 271 -4.91 -12.74 42.82
N ARG A 272 -5.90 -12.05 42.26
CA ARG A 272 -7.01 -11.46 43.03
C ARG A 272 -7.83 -12.52 43.76
N MET A 273 -8.09 -13.64 43.10
CA MET A 273 -8.84 -14.75 43.70
C MET A 273 -8.06 -15.37 44.88
N GLU A 274 -6.74 -15.56 44.74
CA GLU A 274 -5.87 -16.02 45.82
C GLU A 274 -5.91 -15.07 47.03
N LEU A 275 -5.72 -13.76 46.81
CA LEU A 275 -5.75 -12.74 47.86
C LEU A 275 -7.12 -12.65 48.53
N SER A 276 -8.21 -12.73 47.74
CA SER A 276 -9.58 -12.74 48.26
C SER A 276 -9.87 -13.97 49.12
N ASN A 277 -9.34 -15.15 48.74
CA ASN A 277 -9.49 -16.37 49.52
C ASN A 277 -8.73 -16.29 50.86
N LYS A 278 -7.54 -15.71 50.86
CA LYS A 278 -6.77 -15.43 52.08
C LYS A 278 -7.50 -14.45 53.02
N LYS A 279 -8.10 -13.39 52.46
CA LYS A 279 -8.96 -12.45 53.19
C LYS A 279 -10.10 -13.16 53.92
N MET A 280 -10.80 -14.06 53.22
CA MET A 280 -11.91 -14.82 53.80
C MET A 280 -11.47 -15.80 54.90
N ARG A 281 -10.21 -16.24 54.91
CA ARG A 281 -9.64 -17.08 55.97
C ARG A 281 -9.15 -16.30 57.19
N GLY A 282 -9.17 -14.97 57.15
CA GLY A 282 -8.67 -14.12 58.24
C GLY A 282 -7.15 -14.08 58.34
N GLU A 283 -6.44 -14.47 57.28
CA GLU A 283 -4.98 -14.62 57.25
C GLU A 283 -4.26 -13.42 56.61
N GLN A 284 -4.96 -12.29 56.39
CA GLN A 284 -4.47 -11.22 55.52
C GLN A 284 -3.62 -10.19 56.26
N SER A 285 -2.42 -9.94 55.74
CA SER A 285 -1.54 -8.85 56.18
C SER A 285 -1.89 -7.52 55.48
N GLN A 286 -1.47 -6.38 56.06
CA GLN A 286 -1.63 -5.06 55.42
C GLN A 286 -1.01 -5.03 54.00
N ALA A 287 0.15 -5.67 53.83
CA ALA A 287 0.82 -5.76 52.53
C ALA A 287 -0.03 -6.52 51.48
N GLU A 288 -0.80 -7.52 51.90
CA GLU A 288 -1.70 -8.27 51.01
C GLU A 288 -3.01 -7.52 50.72
N GLU A 289 -3.40 -6.55 51.55
CA GLU A 289 -4.48 -5.61 51.24
C GLU A 289 -4.03 -4.57 50.22
N ASP A 290 -2.84 -3.99 50.40
CA ASP A 290 -2.23 -3.06 49.45
C ASP A 290 -2.03 -3.72 48.07
N GLU A 291 -1.56 -4.98 48.05
CA GLU A 291 -1.42 -5.77 46.81
C GLU A 291 -2.77 -6.02 46.12
N PHE A 292 -3.84 -6.26 46.89
CA PHE A 292 -5.17 -6.48 46.34
C PHE A 292 -5.70 -5.22 45.64
N ASP A 293 -5.48 -4.04 46.23
CA ASP A 293 -5.85 -2.76 45.63
C ASP A 293 -5.04 -2.47 44.35
N ASP A 294 -3.75 -2.82 44.34
CA ASP A 294 -2.93 -2.70 43.14
C ASP A 294 -3.39 -3.65 42.02
N CYS A 295 -3.83 -4.86 42.35
CA CYS A 295 -4.48 -5.75 41.39
C CYS A 295 -5.79 -5.18 40.82
N GLN A 296 -6.57 -4.40 41.61
CA GLN A 296 -7.77 -3.73 41.10
C GLN A 296 -7.41 -2.59 40.11
N LYS A 297 -6.40 -1.79 40.44
CA LYS A 297 -5.87 -0.75 39.55
C LYS A 297 -5.38 -1.37 38.25
N LYS A 298 -4.61 -2.45 38.34
CA LYS A 298 -4.08 -3.19 37.18
C LYS A 298 -5.20 -3.79 36.32
N SER A 299 -6.27 -4.32 36.91
CA SER A 299 -7.45 -4.79 36.16
C SER A 299 -8.09 -3.68 35.33
N SER A 300 -8.24 -2.49 35.91
CA SER A 300 -8.78 -1.31 35.22
C SER A 300 -7.89 -0.86 34.06
N GLN A 301 -6.57 -0.87 34.26
CA GLN A 301 -5.58 -0.56 33.22
C GLN A 301 -5.63 -1.58 32.07
N ILE A 302 -5.65 -2.89 32.37
CA ILE A 302 -5.74 -3.94 31.36
C ILE A 302 -7.02 -3.77 30.52
N ARG A 303 -8.17 -3.53 31.16
CA ARG A 303 -9.43 -3.31 30.44
C ARG A 303 -9.38 -2.07 29.53
N LYS A 304 -8.80 -0.97 30.01
CA LYS A 304 -8.59 0.25 29.20
C LYS A 304 -7.79 -0.07 27.94
N TRP A 305 -6.68 -0.81 28.09
CA TRP A 305 -5.84 -1.21 26.96
C TRP A 305 -6.55 -2.16 26.01
N GLN A 306 -7.34 -3.13 26.50
CA GLN A 306 -8.12 -4.03 25.64
C GLN A 306 -9.05 -3.25 24.72
N VAL A 307 -9.84 -2.34 25.29
CA VAL A 307 -10.75 -1.49 24.51
C VAL A 307 -10.00 -0.61 23.51
N SER A 308 -8.82 -0.09 23.89
CA SER A 308 -7.99 0.72 22.99
C SER A 308 -7.46 -0.10 21.81
N TRP A 309 -6.95 -1.30 22.07
CA TRP A 309 -6.38 -2.17 21.04
C TRP A 309 -7.45 -2.81 20.14
N GLU A 310 -8.63 -3.09 20.66
CA GLU A 310 -9.81 -3.48 19.85
C GLU A 310 -10.16 -2.38 18.84
N LYS A 311 -10.21 -1.12 19.28
CA LYS A 311 -10.45 0.03 18.38
C LYS A 311 -9.34 0.21 17.35
N ILE A 312 -8.08 0.06 17.74
CA ILE A 312 -6.93 0.11 16.82
C ILE A 312 -7.08 -0.97 15.75
N LYS A 313 -7.34 -2.21 16.17
CA LYS A 313 -7.52 -3.34 15.27
C LYS A 313 -8.69 -3.11 14.29
N ASP A 314 -9.82 -2.62 14.76
CA ASP A 314 -10.97 -2.31 13.90
C ASP A 314 -10.64 -1.23 12.87
N GLN A 315 -9.88 -0.19 13.25
CA GLN A 315 -9.44 0.86 12.35
C GLN A 315 -8.43 0.36 11.31
N LEU A 316 -7.49 -0.50 11.72
CA LEU A 316 -6.51 -1.13 10.82
C LEU A 316 -7.20 -2.09 9.86
N ASN A 317 -8.11 -2.93 10.34
CA ASN A 317 -8.90 -3.82 9.52
C ASN A 317 -9.76 -3.05 8.52
N LYS A 318 -10.41 -1.94 8.90
CA LYS A 318 -11.11 -1.10 7.91
C LYS A 318 -10.18 -0.50 6.86
N SER A 319 -8.92 -0.24 7.24
CA SER A 319 -7.92 0.31 6.33
C SER A 319 -7.38 -0.76 5.37
N LEU A 320 -7.31 -2.03 5.79
CA LEU A 320 -6.78 -3.17 5.01
C LEU A 320 -7.88 -3.98 4.28
N ALA A 321 -9.09 -4.08 4.83
CA ALA A 321 -10.16 -4.95 4.36
C ALA A 321 -11.03 -4.36 3.23
N GLN A 322 -10.51 -3.38 2.50
CA GLN A 322 -11.08 -3.01 1.20
C GLN A 322 -10.52 -3.90 0.06
N GLU A 323 -9.79 -4.97 0.42
CA GLU A 323 -9.27 -6.02 -0.48
C GLU A 323 -10.13 -7.32 -0.51
N ALA A 324 -11.42 -7.30 -0.14
CA ALA A 324 -12.26 -8.52 -0.08
C ALA A 324 -13.47 -8.52 -1.01
#